data_AF-A0A958QR63-F1
#
_entry.id   AF-A0A958QR63-F1
#
_cell.length_a   1.000
_cell.length_b   1.000
_cell.length_c   1.000
_cell.angle_alpha   90.00
_cell.angle_beta   90.00
_cell.angle_gamma   90.00
#
_symmetry.space_group_name_H-M   'P 1'
#
loop_
_entity.id
_entity.type
_entity.pdbx_description
1 polymer ?
#
loop_
_entity_poly.entity_id
_entity_poly.type
_entity_poly.pdbx_seq_one_letter_code
_entity_poly.pdbx_strand_id
1 'polypeptide(L)'
;MKPFSLALSYLRIPKLFVNLFLFPLLLSLLVVFVQLVATGLFLKGQQTRSNYSEAESRIESLKMNNLGRRILFGDQAPFASVAVCRWKMIRGENGKAVEVPPSEECNPDRLDVAIRTSDVEAFDPKDYMVLLKGNVERLHICETCSPDVVIDVRNSQINTEISSVYGAILFSLLTLNEEVSSSYVEMAQSLDFIKRLTGKLFFFAPGFRGPVRVSNANVEVSFLFSIAFLIVIAMYLAMKAHRKVLEYFSRSGALLPMVASIGKRNFYSAIWILTLFRVGAFVVASVPMLLMLFLNLDDEGLGSLLDRGPVMIVLWLLALCLSFGLATLIASIADLKQRHQALSFFYRYVPLILCLAGISLWGLTLLSNGSGSGIFRNIIACIPILGTGPILIGPIFQPPMGVFLVHALLTFGCALVLLRYNVRWFAAHLEQL
;
A
#
# COMPACT_ATOMS: atom_id res chain seq x y z
N MET A 1 3.93 -34.73 30.94
CA MET A 1 3.40 -33.36 31.17
C MET A 1 2.30 -33.04 30.16
N LYS A 2 1.24 -32.32 30.54
CA LYS A 2 0.22 -31.85 29.59
C LYS A 2 0.81 -30.79 28.65
N PRO A 3 0.48 -30.78 27.35
CA PRO A 3 1.08 -29.87 26.36
C PRO A 3 0.90 -28.39 26.71
N PHE A 4 -0.21 -28.03 27.35
CA PHE A 4 -0.48 -26.67 27.82
C PHE A 4 0.51 -26.20 28.91
N SER A 5 0.81 -27.05 29.89
CA SER A 5 1.78 -26.74 30.95
C SER A 5 3.18 -26.59 30.37
N LEU A 6 3.55 -27.41 29.38
CA LEU A 6 4.83 -27.28 28.68
C LEU A 6 4.93 -25.95 27.93
N ALA A 7 3.87 -25.54 27.21
CA ALA A 7 3.82 -24.25 26.53
C ALA A 7 4.00 -23.08 27.52
N LEU A 8 3.32 -23.11 28.67
CA LEU A 8 3.49 -22.11 29.72
C LEU A 8 4.92 -22.09 30.28
N SER A 9 5.55 -23.26 30.47
CA SER A 9 6.94 -23.33 30.92
C SER A 9 7.89 -22.67 29.93
N TYR A 10 7.67 -22.82 28.62
CA TYR A 10 8.47 -22.12 27.60
C TYR A 10 8.30 -20.59 27.66
N LEU A 11 7.10 -20.09 27.98
CA LEU A 11 6.84 -18.66 28.16
C LEU A 11 7.49 -18.08 29.42
N ARG A 12 7.76 -18.91 30.44
CA ARG A 12 8.42 -18.47 31.68
C ARG A 12 9.93 -18.26 31.52
N ILE A 13 10.56 -18.90 30.53
CA ILE A 13 12.01 -18.76 30.31
C ILE A 13 12.24 -17.46 29.53
N PRO A 14 12.90 -16.43 30.10
CA PRO A 14 12.96 -15.10 29.49
C PRO A 14 13.55 -15.10 28.08
N LYS A 15 14.64 -15.85 27.85
CA LYS A 15 15.30 -15.95 26.54
C LYS A 15 14.42 -16.59 25.48
N LEU A 16 13.61 -17.60 25.86
CA LEU A 16 12.65 -18.25 24.96
C LEU A 16 11.46 -17.33 24.70
N PHE A 17 10.93 -16.70 25.74
CA PHE A 17 9.84 -15.74 25.62
C PHE A 17 10.19 -14.60 24.66
N VAL A 18 11.34 -13.96 24.85
CA VAL A 18 11.77 -12.84 24.00
C VAL A 18 11.97 -13.28 22.55
N ASN A 19 12.75 -14.35 22.32
CA ASN A 19 13.11 -14.76 20.97
C ASN A 19 11.98 -15.41 20.19
N LEU A 20 11.21 -16.25 20.89
CA LEU A 20 10.14 -17.02 20.27
C LEU A 20 8.88 -16.19 20.26
N PHE A 21 8.43 -15.60 21.37
CA PHE A 21 7.11 -14.97 21.47
C PHE A 21 7.13 -13.46 21.20
N LEU A 22 7.83 -12.67 22.03
CA LEU A 22 7.71 -11.21 22.06
C LEU A 22 8.25 -10.53 20.81
N PHE A 23 9.47 -10.86 20.39
CA PHE A 23 10.12 -10.18 19.26
C PHE A 23 9.34 -10.35 17.94
N PRO A 24 8.92 -11.57 17.54
CA PRO A 24 8.10 -11.72 16.34
C PRO A 24 6.74 -11.02 16.44
N LEU A 25 6.13 -11.00 17.63
CA LEU A 25 4.87 -10.28 17.86
C LEU A 25 5.04 -8.78 17.64
N LEU A 26 6.05 -8.17 18.27
CA LEU A 26 6.35 -6.74 18.14
C LEU A 26 6.68 -6.37 16.68
N LEU A 27 7.49 -7.18 16.00
CA LEU A 27 7.82 -6.97 14.60
C LEU A 27 6.56 -6.99 13.72
N SER A 28 5.65 -7.94 13.93
CA SER A 28 4.40 -8.01 13.18
C SER A 28 3.46 -6.84 13.49
N LEU A 29 3.38 -6.40 14.75
CA LEU A 29 2.62 -5.21 15.12
C LEU A 29 3.20 -3.95 14.49
N LEU A 30 4.53 -3.82 14.41
CA LEU A 30 5.17 -2.71 13.71
C LEU A 30 4.82 -2.69 12.22
N VAL A 31 4.84 -3.86 11.55
CA VAL A 31 4.46 -3.96 10.13
C VAL A 31 3.00 -3.57 9.92
N VAL A 32 2.09 -4.02 10.81
CA VAL A 32 0.68 -3.61 10.76
C VAL A 32 0.53 -2.11 11.00
N PHE A 33 1.24 -1.55 11.97
CA PHE A 33 1.22 -0.12 12.24
C PHE A 33 1.65 0.69 11.00
N VAL A 34 2.77 0.32 10.37
CA VAL A 34 3.25 0.96 9.13
C VAL A 34 2.20 0.85 8.02
N GLN A 35 1.58 -0.31 7.86
CA GLN A 35 0.52 -0.53 6.87
C GLN A 35 -0.71 0.35 7.15
N LEU A 36 -1.18 0.41 8.40
CA LEU A 36 -2.32 1.23 8.80
C LEU A 36 -2.04 2.73 8.59
N VAL A 37 -0.83 3.21 8.92
CA VAL A 37 -0.42 4.59 8.64
C VAL A 37 -0.43 4.88 7.14
N ALA A 38 0.16 3.99 6.33
CA ALA A 38 0.17 4.15 4.88
C ALA A 38 -1.25 4.16 4.28
N THR A 39 -2.12 3.24 4.73
CA THR A 39 -3.53 3.19 4.32
C THR A 39 -4.29 4.46 4.75
N GLY A 40 -4.09 4.93 5.97
CA GLY A 40 -4.71 6.17 6.47
C GLY A 40 -4.29 7.41 5.68
N LEU A 41 -3.01 7.53 5.33
CA LEU A 41 -2.51 8.62 4.48
C LEU A 41 -3.10 8.55 3.06
N PHE A 42 -3.20 7.35 2.49
CA PHE A 42 -3.80 7.13 1.17
C PHE A 42 -5.28 7.55 1.16
N LEU A 43 -6.06 7.08 2.14
CA LEU A 43 -7.49 7.42 2.26
C LEU A 43 -7.71 8.91 2.49
N LYS A 44 -6.98 9.52 3.42
CA LYS A 44 -7.05 10.96 3.68
C LYS A 44 -6.69 11.77 2.43
N GLY A 45 -5.68 11.34 1.67
CA GLY A 45 -5.29 11.97 0.41
C GLY A 45 -6.39 11.92 -0.66
N GLN A 46 -7.18 10.85 -0.71
CA GLN A 46 -8.32 10.74 -1.61
C GLN A 46 -9.52 11.57 -1.15
N GLN A 47 -9.82 11.58 0.15
CA GLN A 47 -10.94 12.36 0.70
C GLN A 47 -10.74 13.85 0.44
N THR A 48 -9.53 14.38 0.71
CA THR A 48 -9.23 15.79 0.47
C THR A 48 -9.34 16.21 -0.99
N ARG A 49 -9.15 15.28 -1.95
CA ARG A 49 -9.37 15.56 -3.38
C ARG A 49 -10.84 15.72 -3.75
N SER A 50 -11.73 15.14 -2.95
CA SER A 50 -13.16 15.02 -3.26
C SER A 50 -14.04 16.02 -2.51
N ASN A 51 -13.55 16.62 -1.43
CA ASN A 51 -14.29 17.58 -0.62
C ASN A 51 -13.71 18.99 -0.79
N TYR A 52 -14.49 19.87 -1.41
CA TYR A 52 -14.11 21.25 -1.69
C TYR A 52 -13.65 22.01 -0.43
N SER A 53 -14.42 21.94 0.66
CA SER A 53 -14.12 22.72 1.89
C SER A 53 -12.86 22.23 2.58
N GLU A 54 -12.56 20.93 2.51
CA GLU A 54 -11.30 20.36 3.01
C GLU A 54 -10.12 20.70 2.09
N ALA A 55 -10.32 20.74 0.77
CA ALA A 55 -9.29 21.15 -0.19
C ALA A 55 -8.89 22.62 0.00
N GLU A 56 -9.88 23.50 0.13
CA GLU A 56 -9.70 24.94 0.35
C GLU A 56 -9.00 25.20 1.69
N SER A 57 -9.53 24.68 2.81
CA SER A 57 -8.92 24.85 4.13
C SER A 57 -7.51 24.23 4.24
N ARG A 58 -7.24 23.12 3.54
CA ARG A 58 -5.89 22.54 3.47
C ARG A 58 -4.94 23.42 2.70
N ILE A 59 -5.35 23.97 1.56
CA ILE A 59 -4.52 24.89 0.78
C ILE A 59 -4.25 26.15 1.57
N GLU A 60 -5.27 26.70 2.24
CA GLU A 60 -5.13 27.89 3.07
C GLU A 60 -4.18 27.64 4.26
N SER A 61 -4.35 26.51 4.96
CA SER A 61 -3.43 26.13 6.05
C SER A 61 -2.01 25.84 5.55
N LEU A 62 -1.83 25.24 4.37
CA LEU A 62 -0.52 25.04 3.75
C LEU A 62 0.11 26.35 3.27
N LYS A 63 -0.69 27.34 2.84
CA LYS A 63 -0.21 28.69 2.52
C LYS A 63 0.26 29.42 3.79
N MET A 64 -0.50 29.31 4.89
CA MET A 64 -0.21 30.02 6.14
C MET A 64 0.89 29.35 7.00
N ASN A 65 0.97 28.02 7.01
CA ASN A 65 1.89 27.24 7.85
C ASN A 65 2.82 26.36 7.00
N ASN A 66 3.36 26.92 5.93
CA ASN A 66 4.28 26.19 5.07
C ASN A 66 5.63 25.98 5.75
N LEU A 67 5.89 24.76 6.23
CA LEU A 67 7.18 24.39 6.82
C LEU A 67 8.34 24.60 5.82
N GLY A 68 8.13 24.27 4.53
CA GLY A 68 9.14 24.45 3.50
C GLY A 68 9.50 25.92 3.32
N ARG A 69 8.51 26.82 3.28
CA ARG A 69 8.74 28.27 3.22
C ARG A 69 9.47 28.76 4.47
N ARG A 70 9.08 28.31 5.67
CA ARG A 70 9.78 28.66 6.91
C ARG A 70 11.23 28.20 6.94
N ILE A 71 11.53 27.04 6.35
CA ILE A 71 12.90 26.54 6.22
C ILE A 71 13.72 27.38 5.25
N LEU A 72 13.14 27.79 4.11
CA LEU A 72 13.85 28.52 3.06
C LEU A 72 13.98 30.03 3.35
N PHE A 73 12.91 30.65 3.81
CA PHE A 73 12.76 32.12 3.90
C PHE A 73 12.40 32.60 5.32
N GLY A 74 12.28 31.71 6.31
CA GLY A 74 11.81 32.06 7.65
C GLY A 74 10.34 32.47 7.68
N ASP A 75 9.96 33.34 8.62
CA ASP A 75 8.58 33.86 8.74
C ASP A 75 8.31 35.04 7.77
N GLN A 76 9.07 35.16 6.69
CA GLN A 76 8.88 36.20 5.68
C GLN A 76 7.61 35.97 4.85
N ALA A 77 6.90 37.07 4.58
CA ALA A 77 5.72 37.08 3.71
C ALA A 77 6.05 36.63 2.27
N PRO A 78 5.06 36.12 1.50
CA PRO A 78 5.17 35.88 0.06
C PRO A 78 5.81 37.04 -0.71
N PHE A 79 6.70 36.73 -1.65
CA PHE A 79 7.28 37.75 -2.53
C PHE A 79 6.19 38.37 -3.41
N ALA A 80 6.15 39.70 -3.50
CA ALA A 80 5.12 40.41 -4.26
C ALA A 80 5.18 40.09 -5.78
N SER A 81 6.39 39.93 -6.31
CA SER A 81 6.66 39.63 -7.71
C SER A 81 8.03 38.97 -7.86
N VAL A 82 8.22 38.20 -8.93
CA VAL A 82 9.51 37.60 -9.29
C VAL A 82 10.31 38.62 -10.11
N ALA A 83 11.51 38.96 -9.67
CA ALA A 83 12.43 39.81 -10.43
C ALA A 83 13.07 39.01 -11.57
N VAL A 84 13.00 39.50 -12.81
CA VAL A 84 13.57 38.80 -13.96
C VAL A 84 14.95 39.36 -14.30
N CYS A 85 15.96 38.51 -14.22
CA CYS A 85 17.35 38.82 -14.57
C CYS A 85 17.69 38.21 -15.92
N ARG A 86 17.68 39.01 -16.99
CA ARG A 86 18.14 38.59 -18.32
C ARG A 86 19.64 38.81 -18.44
N TRP A 87 20.37 37.71 -18.59
CA TRP A 87 21.81 37.75 -18.76
C TRP A 87 22.17 38.20 -20.17
N LYS A 88 23.35 38.81 -20.33
CA LYS A 88 23.82 39.30 -21.62
C LYS A 88 25.15 38.65 -21.97
N MET A 89 25.31 38.36 -23.26
CA MET A 89 26.59 37.91 -23.80
C MET A 89 27.45 39.14 -24.11
N ILE A 90 28.54 39.31 -23.37
CA ILE A 90 29.53 40.35 -23.64
C ILE A 90 30.79 39.70 -24.21
N ARG A 91 31.41 40.30 -25.24
CA ARG A 91 32.72 39.86 -25.71
C ARG A 91 33.77 40.29 -24.69
N GLY A 92 34.39 39.31 -24.03
CA GLY A 92 35.52 39.56 -23.14
C GLY A 92 36.77 40.01 -23.91
N GLU A 93 37.77 40.52 -23.18
CA GLU A 93 39.05 40.99 -23.74
C GLU A 93 39.79 39.93 -24.57
N ASN A 94 39.51 38.64 -24.31
CA ASN A 94 40.08 37.50 -25.03
C ASN A 94 39.29 37.10 -26.29
N GLY A 95 38.31 37.90 -26.72
CA GLY A 95 37.45 37.63 -27.90
C GLY A 95 36.41 36.53 -27.70
N LYS A 96 36.41 35.83 -26.55
CA LYS A 96 35.37 34.85 -26.18
C LYS A 96 34.15 35.58 -25.65
N ALA A 97 32.97 35.14 -26.07
CA ALA A 97 31.71 35.62 -25.50
C ALA A 97 31.55 35.02 -24.10
N VAL A 98 31.37 35.88 -23.10
CA VAL A 98 31.13 35.50 -21.71
C VAL A 98 29.75 36.01 -21.32
N GLU A 99 28.97 35.13 -20.72
CA GLU A 99 27.66 35.47 -20.20
C GLU A 99 27.82 36.18 -18.85
N VAL A 100 27.23 37.37 -18.71
CA VAL A 100 27.29 38.15 -17.48
C VAL A 100 25.90 38.65 -17.05
N PRO A 101 25.65 38.73 -15.74
CA PRO A 101 24.40 39.25 -15.21
C PRO A 101 24.27 40.76 -15.49
N PRO A 102 23.03 41.29 -15.55
CA PRO A 102 22.80 42.70 -15.85
C PRO A 102 23.19 43.65 -14.70
N SER A 103 23.29 43.15 -13.47
CA SER A 103 23.70 43.87 -12.26
C SER A 103 24.26 42.90 -11.23
N GLU A 104 24.95 43.41 -10.19
CA GLU A 104 25.45 42.59 -9.08
C GLU A 104 24.32 41.89 -8.29
N GLU A 105 23.14 42.52 -8.22
CA GLU A 105 21.94 41.97 -7.60
C GLU A 105 21.36 40.76 -8.36
N CYS A 106 21.70 40.63 -9.64
CA CYS A 106 21.28 39.52 -10.50
C CYS A 106 22.29 38.37 -10.54
N ASN A 107 23.28 38.35 -9.64
CA ASN A 107 24.08 37.16 -9.39
C ASN A 107 23.18 36.03 -8.85
N PRO A 108 23.37 34.79 -9.34
CA PRO A 108 22.49 33.68 -9.00
C PRO A 108 22.74 33.25 -7.56
N ASP A 109 21.69 33.23 -6.74
CA ASP A 109 21.71 32.68 -5.38
C ASP A 109 21.05 31.28 -5.34
N ARG A 110 21.20 30.60 -4.20
CA ARG A 110 20.74 29.22 -3.97
C ARG A 110 19.22 29.07 -4.02
N LEU A 111 18.47 30.13 -3.76
CA LEU A 111 16.99 30.09 -3.76
C LEU A 111 16.38 30.68 -5.03
N ASP A 112 17.23 31.05 -6.00
CA ASP A 112 16.78 31.55 -7.30
C ASP A 112 16.52 30.40 -8.27
N VAL A 113 15.74 30.69 -9.31
CA VAL A 113 15.46 29.75 -10.40
C VAL A 113 16.07 30.27 -11.68
N ALA A 114 16.70 29.40 -12.46
CA ALA A 114 17.19 29.72 -13.80
C ALA A 114 16.37 29.03 -14.89
N ILE A 115 16.15 29.73 -15.99
CA ILE A 115 15.68 29.17 -17.25
C ILE A 115 16.86 29.21 -18.23
N ARG A 116 17.32 28.04 -18.65
CA ARG A 116 18.35 27.90 -19.68
C ARG A 116 17.71 27.86 -21.06
N THR A 117 17.96 28.89 -21.85
CA THR A 117 17.46 29.04 -23.22
C THR A 117 18.60 29.43 -24.16
N SER A 118 18.48 29.05 -25.43
CA SER A 118 19.42 29.47 -26.49
C SER A 118 19.15 30.91 -26.97
N ASP A 119 17.96 31.45 -26.70
CA ASP A 119 17.58 32.82 -27.05
C ASP A 119 17.13 33.58 -25.81
N VAL A 120 18.09 34.17 -25.10
CA VAL A 120 17.88 34.86 -23.82
C VAL A 120 17.07 36.15 -23.98
N GLU A 121 17.23 36.84 -25.10
CA GLU A 121 16.57 38.14 -25.34
C GLU A 121 15.11 37.95 -25.76
N ALA A 122 14.81 37.01 -26.65
CA ALA A 122 13.46 36.80 -27.17
C ALA A 122 12.57 35.91 -26.28
N PHE A 123 13.13 35.18 -25.32
CA PHE A 123 12.34 34.28 -24.48
C PHE A 123 11.31 35.03 -23.63
N ASP A 124 10.05 34.59 -23.64
CA ASP A 124 8.98 35.15 -22.80
C ASP A 124 8.86 34.34 -21.49
N PRO A 125 9.24 34.91 -20.33
CA PRO A 125 9.18 34.22 -19.04
C PRO A 125 7.79 34.27 -18.39
N LYS A 126 6.78 34.88 -19.01
CA LYS A 126 5.51 35.21 -18.36
C LYS A 126 4.86 34.02 -17.63
N ASP A 127 4.78 32.85 -18.28
CA ASP A 127 4.17 31.66 -17.68
C ASP A 127 4.98 31.13 -16.48
N TYR A 128 6.31 31.25 -16.53
CA TYR A 128 7.18 30.90 -15.41
C TYR A 128 7.08 31.91 -14.28
N MET A 129 6.98 33.20 -14.59
CA MET A 129 6.77 34.24 -13.57
C MET A 129 5.47 34.00 -12.80
N VAL A 130 4.40 33.59 -13.50
CA VAL A 130 3.13 33.21 -12.89
C VAL A 130 3.32 32.02 -11.94
N LEU A 131 3.97 30.95 -12.39
CA LEU A 131 4.21 29.74 -11.61
C LEU A 131 5.09 30.00 -10.35
N LEU A 132 6.12 30.83 -10.49
CA LEU A 132 7.10 31.11 -9.45
C LEU A 132 6.66 32.22 -8.47
N LYS A 133 5.60 32.96 -8.81
CA LYS A 133 5.08 34.08 -8.01
C LYS A 133 4.87 33.70 -6.55
N GLY A 134 5.33 34.56 -5.65
CA GLY A 134 5.20 34.37 -4.20
C GLY A 134 6.26 33.47 -3.58
N ASN A 135 6.91 32.59 -4.34
CA ASN A 135 7.80 31.54 -3.82
C ASN A 135 9.27 31.72 -4.20
N VAL A 136 9.56 32.53 -5.22
CA VAL A 136 10.93 32.80 -5.70
C VAL A 136 11.13 34.31 -5.78
N GLU A 137 12.29 34.79 -5.34
CA GLU A 137 12.65 36.20 -5.44
C GLU A 137 13.08 36.56 -6.86
N ARG A 138 13.99 35.76 -7.46
CA ARG A 138 14.56 36.04 -8.78
C ARG A 138 14.49 34.87 -9.75
N LEU A 139 14.22 35.21 -11.01
CA LEU A 139 14.22 34.32 -12.15
C LEU A 139 15.32 34.75 -13.12
N HIS A 140 16.33 33.91 -13.31
CA HIS A 140 17.40 34.17 -14.27
C HIS A 140 17.03 33.56 -15.62
N ILE A 141 17.19 34.32 -16.69
CA ILE A 141 17.11 33.82 -18.07
C ILE A 141 18.52 33.91 -18.60
N CYS A 142 19.11 32.74 -18.88
CA CYS A 142 20.52 32.60 -19.18
C CYS A 142 20.77 31.41 -20.11
N GLU A 143 21.99 31.24 -20.59
CA GLU A 143 22.43 30.06 -21.35
C GLU A 143 23.20 29.07 -20.46
N THR A 144 23.96 29.59 -19.49
CA THR A 144 24.95 28.81 -18.72
C THR A 144 24.83 28.89 -17.20
N CYS A 145 23.96 29.76 -16.66
CA CYS A 145 23.83 29.92 -15.21
C CYS A 145 23.32 28.64 -14.50
N SER A 146 23.68 28.47 -13.22
CA SER A 146 23.49 27.23 -12.47
C SER A 146 23.13 27.43 -10.98
N PRO A 147 22.00 28.10 -10.66
CA PRO A 147 21.45 28.05 -9.30
C PRO A 147 20.93 26.64 -8.94
N ASP A 148 20.38 26.46 -7.74
CA ASP A 148 19.96 25.14 -7.23
C ASP A 148 18.80 24.52 -8.04
N VAL A 149 18.01 25.33 -8.77
CA VAL A 149 16.94 24.88 -9.66
C VAL A 149 17.12 25.48 -11.06
N VAL A 150 17.26 24.62 -12.06
CA VAL A 150 17.41 25.02 -13.46
C VAL A 150 16.37 24.35 -14.33
N ILE A 151 15.67 25.13 -15.15
CA ILE A 151 14.72 24.67 -16.16
C ILE A 151 15.38 24.86 -17.53
N ASP A 152 15.84 23.79 -18.15
CA ASP A 152 16.44 23.81 -19.49
C ASP A 152 15.36 23.61 -20.56
N VAL A 153 15.25 24.59 -21.47
CA VAL A 153 14.28 24.62 -22.56
C VAL A 153 14.92 24.54 -23.95
N ARG A 154 16.24 24.30 -24.05
CA ARG A 154 17.00 24.40 -25.32
C ARG A 154 16.64 23.36 -26.39
N ASN A 155 16.16 22.18 -25.99
CA ASN A 155 16.05 21.00 -26.89
C ASN A 155 14.61 20.55 -27.17
N SER A 156 13.64 21.47 -27.20
CA SER A 156 12.19 21.18 -27.38
C SER A 156 11.55 20.32 -26.27
N GLN A 157 12.35 19.73 -25.39
CA GLN A 157 11.94 19.09 -24.15
C GLN A 157 12.36 19.96 -22.98
N ILE A 158 11.42 20.20 -22.05
CA ILE A 158 11.67 20.95 -20.83
C ILE A 158 12.24 19.98 -19.79
N ASN A 159 13.49 20.18 -19.40
CA ASN A 159 14.14 19.40 -18.34
C ASN A 159 14.33 20.27 -17.11
N THR A 160 14.07 19.74 -15.92
CA THR A 160 14.34 20.45 -14.66
C THR A 160 15.45 19.74 -13.89
N GLU A 161 16.54 20.45 -13.65
CA GLU A 161 17.68 20.01 -12.84
C GLU A 161 17.54 20.61 -11.44
N ILE A 162 17.63 19.77 -10.40
CA ILE A 162 17.60 20.19 -8.99
C ILE A 162 18.90 19.72 -8.35
N SER A 163 19.75 20.67 -7.98
CA SER A 163 21.12 20.41 -7.49
C SER A 163 21.23 20.36 -5.97
N SER A 164 20.17 20.69 -5.23
CA SER A 164 20.19 20.74 -3.77
C SER A 164 18.87 20.36 -3.10
N VAL A 165 18.93 20.00 -1.80
CA VAL A 165 17.73 19.77 -0.97
C VAL A 165 16.89 21.04 -0.84
N TYR A 166 17.52 22.23 -0.83
CA TYR A 166 16.81 23.51 -0.79
C TYR A 166 16.05 23.75 -2.10
N GLY A 167 16.67 23.43 -3.25
CA GLY A 167 16.01 23.45 -4.55
C GLY A 167 14.83 22.49 -4.63
N ALA A 168 14.93 21.30 -4.02
CA ALA A 168 13.81 20.35 -3.96
C ALA A 168 12.63 20.88 -3.12
N ILE A 169 12.93 21.53 -1.98
CA ILE A 169 11.91 22.19 -1.16
C ILE A 169 11.29 23.35 -1.95
N LEU A 170 12.10 24.19 -2.61
CA LEU A 170 11.64 25.33 -3.41
C LEU A 170 10.69 24.87 -4.53
N PHE A 171 11.08 23.83 -5.27
CA PHE A 171 10.27 23.25 -6.32
C PHE A 171 8.94 22.68 -5.79
N SER A 172 8.95 22.09 -4.59
CA SER A 172 7.71 21.64 -3.94
C SER A 172 6.75 22.79 -3.61
N LEU A 173 7.27 24.00 -3.29
CA LEU A 173 6.45 25.18 -3.03
C LEU A 173 5.70 25.68 -4.28
N LEU A 174 6.20 25.39 -5.48
CA LEU A 174 5.53 25.77 -6.73
C LEU A 174 4.14 25.13 -6.87
N THR A 175 3.95 23.94 -6.29
CA THR A 175 2.64 23.28 -6.24
C THR A 175 1.62 24.01 -5.35
N LEU A 176 2.08 24.96 -4.54
CA LEU A 176 1.28 25.80 -3.63
C LEU A 176 1.17 27.24 -4.15
N ASN A 177 1.58 27.51 -5.40
CA ASN A 177 1.30 28.77 -6.08
C ASN A 177 -0.20 29.07 -6.08
N GLU A 178 -0.56 30.35 -6.02
CA GLU A 178 -1.95 30.79 -5.92
C GLU A 178 -2.82 30.31 -7.08
N GLU A 179 -2.31 30.34 -8.31
CA GLU A 179 -3.02 29.98 -9.52
C GLU A 179 -3.15 28.46 -9.70
N VAL A 180 -2.10 27.72 -9.35
CA VAL A 180 -2.15 26.25 -9.31
C VAL A 180 -3.12 25.78 -8.22
N SER A 181 -3.08 26.43 -7.07
CA SER A 181 -3.98 26.14 -5.95
C SER A 181 -5.43 26.49 -6.28
N SER A 182 -5.69 27.65 -6.91
CA SER A 182 -7.05 28.04 -7.31
C SER A 182 -7.61 27.10 -8.36
N SER A 183 -6.81 26.70 -9.35
CA SER A 183 -7.20 25.71 -10.36
C SER A 183 -7.55 24.36 -9.71
N TYR A 184 -6.79 23.95 -8.69
CA TYR A 184 -7.08 22.73 -7.93
C TYR A 184 -8.39 22.85 -7.12
N VAL A 185 -8.61 23.99 -6.47
CA VAL A 185 -9.84 24.29 -5.72
C VAL A 185 -11.05 24.31 -6.65
N GLU A 186 -10.94 24.93 -7.82
CA GLU A 186 -11.99 24.97 -8.85
C GLU A 186 -12.30 23.57 -9.40
N MET A 187 -11.27 22.74 -9.62
CA MET A 187 -11.44 21.34 -10.01
C MET A 187 -12.14 20.54 -8.89
N ALA A 188 -11.75 20.73 -7.63
CA ALA A 188 -12.41 20.10 -6.48
C ALA A 188 -13.87 20.55 -6.34
N GLN A 189 -14.15 21.83 -6.58
CA GLN A 189 -15.51 22.39 -6.60
C GLN A 189 -16.35 21.75 -7.70
N SER A 190 -15.79 21.62 -8.90
CA SER A 190 -16.45 20.99 -10.04
C SER A 190 -16.75 19.51 -9.78
N LEU A 191 -15.81 18.78 -9.18
CA LEU A 191 -16.01 17.39 -8.77
C LEU A 191 -17.07 17.25 -7.67
N ASP A 192 -17.07 18.13 -6.67
CA ASP A 192 -18.09 18.14 -5.61
C ASP A 192 -19.47 18.48 -6.19
N PHE A 193 -19.55 19.44 -7.12
CA PHE A 193 -20.79 19.77 -7.83
C PHE A 193 -21.33 18.58 -8.63
N ILE A 194 -20.47 17.90 -9.41
CA ILE A 194 -20.85 16.68 -10.13
C ILE A 194 -21.33 15.60 -9.15
N LYS A 195 -20.64 15.42 -8.02
CA LYS A 195 -21.03 14.45 -6.98
C LYS A 195 -22.38 14.79 -6.36
N ARG A 196 -22.67 16.07 -6.10
CA ARG A 196 -23.99 16.53 -5.61
C ARG A 196 -25.09 16.29 -6.62
N LEU A 197 -24.84 16.53 -7.91
CA LEU A 197 -25.81 16.30 -8.98
C LEU A 197 -26.06 14.82 -9.23
N THR A 198 -25.01 14.00 -9.25
CA THR A 198 -25.09 12.56 -9.54
C THR A 198 -25.54 11.74 -8.33
N GLY A 199 -25.40 12.28 -7.12
CA GLY A 199 -25.78 11.62 -5.88
C GLY A 199 -24.95 10.36 -5.61
N LYS A 200 -25.57 9.36 -4.97
CA LYS A 200 -24.90 8.08 -4.67
C LYS A 200 -24.93 7.20 -5.94
N LEU A 201 -23.74 6.92 -6.48
CA LEU A 201 -23.59 6.06 -7.66
C LEU A 201 -23.69 4.58 -7.28
N PHE A 202 -24.55 3.85 -7.99
CA PHE A 202 -24.77 2.43 -7.83
C PHE A 202 -24.49 1.68 -9.13
N PHE A 203 -23.76 0.57 -9.02
CA PHE A 203 -23.48 -0.35 -10.12
C PHE A 203 -24.36 -1.60 -9.98
N PHE A 204 -25.04 -1.95 -11.05
CA PHE A 204 -25.93 -3.11 -11.13
C PHE A 204 -25.36 -4.13 -12.10
N ALA A 205 -25.23 -5.38 -11.67
CA ALA A 205 -24.88 -6.49 -12.54
C ALA A 205 -25.58 -7.79 -12.11
N PRO A 206 -25.95 -8.67 -13.06
CA PRO A 206 -26.66 -9.90 -12.74
C PRO A 206 -25.81 -10.86 -11.88
N GLY A 207 -26.43 -11.53 -10.92
CA GLY A 207 -25.75 -12.48 -10.03
C GLY A 207 -25.21 -11.89 -8.73
N PHE A 208 -25.29 -10.57 -8.53
CA PHE A 208 -25.10 -9.94 -7.22
C PHE A 208 -26.42 -9.86 -6.45
N ARG A 209 -26.34 -9.81 -5.12
CA ARG A 209 -27.52 -9.71 -4.25
C ARG A 209 -28.18 -8.33 -4.25
N GLY A 210 -27.39 -7.29 -4.52
CA GLY A 210 -27.83 -5.91 -4.47
C GLY A 210 -26.91 -5.00 -5.28
N PRO A 211 -27.28 -3.71 -5.38
CA PRO A 211 -26.45 -2.72 -6.04
C PRO A 211 -25.12 -2.50 -5.30
N VAL A 212 -24.05 -2.35 -6.08
CA VAL A 212 -22.72 -2.03 -5.56
C VAL A 212 -22.59 -0.52 -5.47
N ARG A 213 -22.34 0.02 -4.28
CA ARG A 213 -22.14 1.47 -4.11
C ARG A 213 -20.73 1.86 -4.56
N VAL A 214 -20.63 2.51 -5.72
CA VAL A 214 -19.34 2.91 -6.31
C VAL A 214 -18.72 4.09 -5.55
N SER A 215 -19.55 4.95 -4.95
CA SER A 215 -19.07 6.15 -4.24
C SER A 215 -18.15 5.84 -3.05
N ASN A 216 -18.27 4.65 -2.45
CA ASN A 216 -17.50 4.25 -1.27
C ASN A 216 -16.50 3.12 -1.59
N ALA A 217 -16.36 2.75 -2.87
CA ALA A 217 -15.57 1.60 -3.29
C ALA A 217 -14.10 1.72 -2.84
N ASN A 218 -13.52 2.92 -2.86
CA ASN A 218 -12.12 3.11 -2.46
C ASN A 218 -11.87 2.79 -0.98
N VAL A 219 -12.79 3.20 -0.10
CA VAL A 219 -12.72 2.92 1.34
C VAL A 219 -12.93 1.44 1.59
N GLU A 220 -13.97 0.84 0.99
CA GLU A 220 -14.24 -0.59 1.10
C GLU A 220 -13.05 -1.42 0.59
N VAL A 221 -12.49 -1.09 -0.57
CA VAL A 221 -11.31 -1.78 -1.14
C VAL A 221 -10.11 -1.68 -0.21
N SER A 222 -9.83 -0.49 0.34
CA SER A 222 -8.72 -0.28 1.27
C SER A 222 -8.89 -1.09 2.55
N PHE A 223 -10.12 -1.20 3.06
CA PHE A 223 -10.45 -2.05 4.21
C PHE A 223 -10.22 -3.53 3.91
N LEU A 224 -10.68 -4.01 2.76
CA LEU A 224 -10.51 -5.41 2.35
C LEU A 224 -9.04 -5.79 2.17
N PHE A 225 -8.24 -4.91 1.55
CA PHE A 225 -6.79 -5.12 1.44
C PHE A 225 -6.11 -5.14 2.81
N SER A 226 -6.54 -4.27 3.73
CA SER A 226 -6.01 -4.26 5.10
C SER A 226 -6.33 -5.58 5.83
N ILE A 227 -7.56 -6.11 5.70
CA ILE A 227 -7.92 -7.41 6.27
C ILE A 227 -7.10 -8.54 5.64
N ALA A 228 -6.98 -8.56 4.31
CA ALA A 228 -6.18 -9.58 3.63
C ALA A 228 -4.71 -9.55 4.10
N PHE A 229 -4.14 -8.35 4.25
CA PHE A 229 -2.80 -8.15 4.76
C PHE A 229 -2.65 -8.68 6.20
N LEU A 230 -3.62 -8.41 7.08
CA LEU A 230 -3.66 -8.98 8.43
C LEU A 230 -3.71 -10.52 8.41
N ILE A 231 -4.52 -11.12 7.56
CA ILE A 231 -4.59 -12.59 7.42
C ILE A 231 -3.24 -13.14 6.97
N VAL A 232 -2.60 -12.53 5.98
CA VAL A 232 -1.27 -12.93 5.49
C VAL A 232 -0.22 -12.83 6.60
N ILE A 233 -0.22 -11.75 7.39
CA ILE A 233 0.71 -11.61 8.52
C ILE A 233 0.43 -12.64 9.61
N ALA A 234 -0.84 -12.89 9.95
CA ALA A 234 -1.23 -13.90 10.94
C ALA A 234 -0.76 -15.30 10.50
N MET A 235 -0.91 -15.62 9.21
CA MET A 235 -0.41 -16.87 8.63
C MET A 235 1.11 -16.95 8.61
N TYR A 236 1.79 -15.85 8.26
CA TYR A 236 3.24 -15.76 8.31
C TYR A 236 3.77 -15.97 9.72
N LEU A 237 3.14 -15.33 10.71
CA LEU A 237 3.42 -15.53 12.12
C LEU A 237 3.24 -16.99 12.50
N ALA A 238 2.13 -17.63 12.08
CA ALA A 238 1.85 -19.02 12.40
C ALA A 238 2.97 -19.95 11.89
N MET A 239 3.38 -19.79 10.63
CA MET A 239 4.42 -20.62 10.02
C MET A 239 5.82 -20.34 10.57
N LYS A 240 6.23 -19.06 10.59
CA LYS A 240 7.58 -18.67 11.03
C LYS A 240 7.78 -18.94 12.52
N ALA A 241 6.74 -18.80 13.34
CA ALA A 241 6.77 -19.20 14.74
C ALA A 241 7.12 -20.68 14.88
N HIS A 242 6.39 -21.54 14.17
CA HIS A 242 6.59 -22.98 14.25
C HIS A 242 8.02 -23.37 13.86
N ARG A 243 8.50 -22.83 12.74
CA ARG A 243 9.87 -23.09 12.24
C ARG A 243 10.96 -22.55 13.18
N LYS A 244 10.83 -21.32 13.68
CA LYS A 244 11.84 -20.71 14.55
C LYS A 244 11.99 -21.45 15.89
N VAL A 245 10.89 -21.99 16.43
CA VAL A 245 10.93 -22.82 17.63
C VAL A 245 11.70 -24.11 17.37
N LEU A 246 11.42 -24.81 16.27
CA LEU A 246 12.13 -26.03 15.88
C LEU A 246 13.62 -25.76 15.62
N GLU A 247 13.96 -24.71 14.88
CA GLU A 247 15.34 -24.31 14.62
C GLU A 247 16.10 -23.95 15.91
N TYR A 248 15.46 -23.28 16.86
CA TYR A 248 16.08 -22.95 18.15
C TYR A 248 16.48 -24.22 18.91
N PHE A 249 15.57 -25.19 19.02
CA PHE A 249 15.85 -26.44 19.73
C PHE A 249 16.84 -27.32 18.98
N SER A 250 16.78 -27.34 17.64
CA SER A 250 17.74 -28.08 16.80
C SER A 250 19.16 -27.51 16.97
N ARG A 251 19.34 -26.19 16.84
CA ARG A 251 20.64 -25.52 17.02
C ARG A 251 21.21 -25.64 18.42
N SER A 252 20.34 -25.78 19.43
CA SER A 252 20.75 -25.96 20.82
C SER A 252 21.07 -27.42 21.16
N GLY A 253 20.96 -28.36 20.21
CA GLY A 253 21.09 -29.80 20.46
C GLY A 253 20.01 -30.39 21.37
N ALA A 254 18.97 -29.61 21.70
CA ALA A 254 17.96 -29.93 22.69
C ALA A 254 16.69 -30.55 22.09
N LEU A 255 16.54 -30.53 20.76
CA LEU A 255 15.34 -31.03 20.07
C LEU A 255 15.10 -32.53 20.35
N LEU A 256 16.08 -33.39 20.04
CA LEU A 256 15.96 -34.84 20.23
C LEU A 256 15.78 -35.21 21.71
N PRO A 257 16.57 -34.67 22.67
CA PRO A 257 16.35 -34.92 24.10
C PRO A 257 14.96 -34.49 24.60
N MET A 258 14.44 -33.34 24.15
CA MET A 258 13.10 -32.89 24.54
C MET A 258 11.99 -33.75 23.95
N VAL A 259 12.11 -34.14 22.68
CA VAL A 259 11.12 -35.02 22.03
C VAL A 259 11.14 -36.41 22.68
N ALA A 260 12.32 -36.94 23.02
CA ALA A 260 12.47 -38.22 23.69
C ALA A 260 11.89 -38.21 25.12
N SER A 261 12.12 -37.13 25.88
CA SER A 261 11.66 -37.03 27.28
C SER A 261 10.17 -36.71 27.42
N ILE A 262 9.59 -35.92 26.53
CA ILE A 262 8.20 -35.41 26.68
C ILE A 262 7.22 -36.12 25.74
N GLY A 263 7.74 -36.79 24.71
CA GLY A 263 7.00 -37.47 23.66
C GLY A 263 6.62 -36.54 22.50
N LYS A 264 6.74 -37.06 21.26
CA LYS A 264 6.49 -36.35 20.00
C LYS A 264 5.18 -35.55 20.01
N ARG A 265 4.06 -36.20 20.33
CA ARG A 265 2.73 -35.57 20.32
C ARG A 265 2.66 -34.35 21.24
N ASN A 266 3.11 -34.50 22.48
CA ASN A 266 3.02 -33.43 23.49
C ASN A 266 3.94 -32.26 23.15
N PHE A 267 5.14 -32.53 22.64
CA PHE A 267 6.08 -31.51 22.19
C PHE A 267 5.49 -30.66 21.06
N TYR A 268 5.06 -31.29 19.97
CA TYR A 268 4.48 -30.56 18.83
C TYR A 268 3.16 -29.86 19.19
N SER A 269 2.31 -30.46 20.02
CA SER A 269 1.09 -29.80 20.50
C SER A 269 1.40 -28.56 21.34
N ALA A 270 2.43 -28.58 22.18
CA ALA A 270 2.84 -27.40 22.95
C ALA A 270 3.33 -26.25 22.05
N ILE A 271 4.08 -26.57 20.98
CA ILE A 271 4.49 -25.57 19.99
C ILE A 271 3.27 -24.96 19.29
N TRP A 272 2.29 -25.78 18.91
CA TRP A 272 1.05 -25.27 18.32
C TRP A 272 0.27 -24.36 19.27
N ILE A 273 0.18 -24.71 20.55
CA ILE A 273 -0.45 -23.86 21.57
C ILE A 273 0.28 -22.51 21.66
N LEU A 274 1.62 -22.50 21.68
CA LEU A 274 2.40 -21.26 21.66
C LEU A 274 2.16 -20.41 20.41
N THR A 275 2.06 -21.06 19.25
CA THR A 275 1.74 -20.39 17.98
C THR A 275 0.35 -19.76 18.05
N LEU A 276 -0.65 -20.50 18.53
CA LEU A 276 -2.02 -20.01 18.69
C LEU A 276 -2.10 -18.83 19.66
N PHE A 277 -1.41 -18.88 20.79
CA PHE A 277 -1.35 -17.74 21.72
C PHE A 277 -0.77 -16.49 21.07
N ARG A 278 0.28 -16.65 20.25
CA ARG A 278 0.91 -15.52 19.57
C ARG A 278 0.04 -14.92 18.48
N VAL A 279 -0.53 -15.76 17.64
CA VAL A 279 -1.46 -15.32 16.59
C VAL A 279 -2.69 -14.69 17.23
N GLY A 280 -3.21 -15.27 18.31
CA GLY A 280 -4.30 -14.70 19.10
C GLY A 280 -3.96 -13.33 19.65
N ALA A 281 -2.81 -13.17 20.31
CA ALA A 281 -2.35 -11.87 20.81
C ALA A 281 -2.18 -10.84 19.67
N PHE A 282 -1.66 -11.26 18.53
CA PHE A 282 -1.54 -10.41 17.35
C PHE A 282 -2.92 -9.96 16.83
N VAL A 283 -3.88 -10.87 16.70
CA VAL A 283 -5.23 -10.56 16.22
C VAL A 283 -5.95 -9.64 17.20
N VAL A 284 -5.87 -9.90 18.51
CA VAL A 284 -6.47 -9.08 19.57
C VAL A 284 -5.92 -7.65 19.56
N ALA A 285 -4.65 -7.47 19.23
CA ALA A 285 -4.05 -6.13 19.12
C ALA A 285 -4.34 -5.44 17.77
N SER A 286 -4.26 -6.18 16.65
CA SER A 286 -4.35 -5.61 15.30
C SER A 286 -5.77 -5.30 14.84
N VAL A 287 -6.76 -6.13 15.19
CA VAL A 287 -8.15 -5.94 14.77
C VAL A 287 -8.75 -4.64 15.33
N PRO A 288 -8.61 -4.31 16.63
CA PRO A 288 -9.10 -3.04 17.16
C PRO A 288 -8.42 -1.82 16.53
N MET A 289 -7.11 -1.89 16.24
CA MET A 289 -6.39 -0.81 15.57
C MET A 289 -6.94 -0.57 14.16
N LEU A 290 -7.20 -1.65 13.41
CA LEU A 290 -7.81 -1.56 12.08
C LEU A 290 -9.23 -0.95 12.18
N LEU A 291 -10.05 -1.42 13.10
CA LEU A 291 -11.41 -0.90 13.27
C LEU A 291 -11.41 0.58 13.65
N MET A 292 -10.55 0.99 14.59
CA MET A 292 -10.42 2.41 14.98
C MET A 292 -9.98 3.30 13.81
N LEU A 293 -9.07 2.83 12.95
CA LEU A 293 -8.66 3.60 11.78
C LEU A 293 -9.85 3.89 10.86
N PHE A 294 -10.66 2.87 10.55
CA PHE A 294 -11.76 3.02 9.60
C PHE A 294 -12.99 3.72 10.19
N LEU A 295 -13.27 3.55 11.49
CA LEU A 295 -14.29 4.34 12.20
C LEU A 295 -13.93 5.84 12.17
N ASN A 296 -12.67 6.19 12.40
CA ASN A 296 -12.25 7.60 12.38
C ASN A 296 -12.22 8.24 10.98
N LEU A 297 -12.22 7.44 9.91
CA LEU A 297 -12.08 7.94 8.54
C LEU A 297 -13.40 7.96 7.77
N ASP A 298 -14.29 6.96 7.96
CA ASP A 298 -15.55 6.87 7.21
C ASP A 298 -16.54 5.91 7.91
N ASP A 299 -17.34 6.46 8.83
CA ASP A 299 -18.39 5.71 9.54
C ASP A 299 -19.44 5.11 8.58
N GLU A 300 -19.76 5.80 7.47
CA GLU A 300 -20.75 5.29 6.50
C GLU A 300 -20.22 4.07 5.73
N GLY A 301 -18.95 4.08 5.35
CA GLY A 301 -18.30 2.98 4.64
C GLY A 301 -18.26 1.69 5.45
N LEU A 302 -17.83 1.78 6.73
CA LEU A 302 -17.75 0.63 7.63
C LEU A 302 -19.14 0.10 8.02
N GLY A 303 -20.09 1.00 8.32
CA GLY A 303 -21.48 0.62 8.63
C GLY A 303 -22.10 -0.20 7.53
N SER A 304 -21.91 0.21 6.27
CA SER A 304 -22.46 -0.51 5.10
C SER A 304 -21.92 -1.94 4.93
N LEU A 305 -20.70 -2.22 5.41
CA LEU A 305 -20.09 -3.55 5.39
C LEU A 305 -20.60 -4.41 6.55
N LEU A 306 -20.74 -3.84 7.74
CA LEU A 306 -21.22 -4.53 8.94
C LEU A 306 -22.73 -4.88 8.86
N ASP A 307 -23.52 -4.03 8.21
CA ASP A 307 -24.96 -4.23 8.01
C ASP A 307 -25.31 -5.42 7.11
N ARG A 308 -24.33 -5.99 6.40
CA ARG A 308 -24.50 -7.17 5.51
C ARG A 308 -24.76 -8.48 6.27
N GLY A 309 -24.69 -8.42 7.60
CA GLY A 309 -25.04 -9.50 8.52
C GLY A 309 -23.83 -10.32 8.97
N PRO A 310 -23.78 -10.72 10.25
CA PRO A 310 -22.60 -11.35 10.85
C PRO A 310 -22.24 -12.69 10.18
N VAL A 311 -23.23 -13.45 9.73
CA VAL A 311 -23.03 -14.75 9.07
C VAL A 311 -22.28 -14.59 7.75
N MET A 312 -22.60 -13.57 6.95
CA MET A 312 -21.92 -13.32 5.68
C MET A 312 -20.44 -12.97 5.92
N ILE A 313 -20.16 -12.13 6.92
CA ILE A 313 -18.79 -11.73 7.28
C ILE A 313 -17.99 -12.95 7.75
N VAL A 314 -18.57 -13.80 8.60
CA VAL A 314 -17.91 -15.02 9.08
C VAL A 314 -17.59 -15.97 7.93
N LEU A 315 -18.54 -16.21 7.02
CA LEU A 315 -18.32 -17.07 5.85
C LEU A 315 -17.26 -16.49 4.91
N TRP A 316 -17.27 -15.18 4.70
CA TRP A 316 -16.28 -14.49 3.89
C TRP A 316 -14.88 -14.59 4.50
N LEU A 317 -14.72 -14.30 5.79
CA LEU A 317 -13.45 -14.44 6.50
C LEU A 317 -12.95 -15.89 6.49
N LEU A 318 -13.84 -16.86 6.69
CA LEU A 318 -13.50 -18.28 6.59
C LEU A 318 -13.00 -18.64 5.18
N ALA A 319 -13.71 -18.22 4.14
CA ALA A 319 -13.32 -18.46 2.75
C ALA A 319 -11.96 -17.83 2.42
N LEU A 320 -11.69 -16.60 2.90
CA LEU A 320 -10.40 -15.94 2.73
C LEU A 320 -9.27 -16.64 3.48
N CYS A 321 -9.46 -16.97 4.75
CA CYS A 321 -8.47 -17.69 5.56
C CYS A 321 -8.12 -19.04 4.93
N LEU A 322 -9.10 -19.78 4.41
CA LEU A 322 -8.87 -21.04 3.71
C LEU A 322 -8.15 -20.83 2.38
N SER A 323 -8.45 -19.76 1.63
CA SER A 323 -7.82 -19.47 0.34
C SER A 323 -6.33 -19.13 0.49
N PHE A 324 -6.02 -18.20 1.40
CA PHE A 324 -4.63 -17.89 1.74
C PHE A 324 -3.94 -19.10 2.38
N GLY A 325 -4.67 -19.87 3.21
CA GLY A 325 -4.34 -21.20 3.71
C GLY A 325 -3.78 -22.12 2.62
N LEU A 326 -4.60 -22.36 1.61
CA LEU A 326 -4.30 -23.23 0.50
C LEU A 326 -3.13 -22.71 -0.34
N ALA A 327 -3.10 -21.41 -0.66
CA ALA A 327 -1.99 -20.80 -1.40
C ALA A 327 -0.65 -20.97 -0.66
N THR A 328 -0.68 -20.78 0.66
CA THR A 328 0.49 -20.96 1.53
C THR A 328 0.93 -22.42 1.59
N LEU A 329 -0.01 -23.36 1.68
CA LEU A 329 0.29 -24.79 1.63
C LEU A 329 0.97 -25.18 0.31
N ILE A 330 0.47 -24.68 -0.83
CA ILE A 330 1.05 -24.95 -2.15
C ILE A 330 2.47 -24.39 -2.23
N ALA A 331 2.69 -23.15 -1.78
CA ALA A 331 4.02 -22.56 -1.74
C ALA A 331 4.98 -23.37 -0.85
N SER A 332 4.51 -23.83 0.32
CA SER A 332 5.32 -24.67 1.22
C SER A 332 5.67 -26.02 0.60
N ILE A 333 4.75 -26.65 -0.13
CA ILE A 333 5.02 -27.92 -0.84
C ILE A 333 6.02 -27.69 -1.99
N ALA A 334 5.91 -26.57 -2.70
CA ALA A 334 6.84 -26.21 -3.76
C ALA A 334 8.27 -26.05 -3.22
N ASP A 335 8.43 -25.33 -2.10
CA ASP A 335 9.73 -25.17 -1.41
C ASP A 335 10.29 -26.52 -0.91
N LEU A 336 9.44 -27.46 -0.47
CA LEU A 336 9.90 -28.80 -0.05
C LEU A 336 10.38 -29.67 -1.22
N LYS A 337 9.75 -29.52 -2.40
CA LYS A 337 10.13 -30.26 -3.62
C LYS A 337 11.32 -29.63 -4.36
N GLN A 338 11.80 -28.48 -3.89
CA GLN A 338 12.81 -27.61 -4.50
C GLN A 338 14.22 -28.23 -4.62
N ARG A 339 14.43 -29.51 -4.24
CA ARG A 339 15.69 -30.20 -4.49
C ARG A 339 15.98 -30.44 -5.97
N HIS A 340 15.02 -30.24 -6.88
CA HIS A 340 15.21 -30.45 -8.33
C HIS A 340 14.58 -29.34 -9.22
N GLN A 341 15.43 -28.51 -9.84
CA GLN A 341 15.20 -27.70 -11.07
C GLN A 341 14.32 -26.42 -11.03
N ALA A 342 14.50 -25.58 -12.07
CA ALA A 342 13.83 -24.28 -12.35
C ALA A 342 12.29 -24.34 -12.39
N LEU A 343 11.72 -25.53 -12.61
CA LEU A 343 10.28 -25.79 -12.53
C LEU A 343 9.69 -25.44 -11.15
N SER A 344 10.48 -25.56 -10.08
CA SER A 344 10.08 -25.21 -8.71
C SER A 344 9.79 -23.70 -8.53
N PHE A 345 10.51 -22.83 -9.25
CA PHE A 345 10.26 -21.40 -9.22
C PHE A 345 8.86 -21.08 -9.78
N PHE A 346 8.50 -21.68 -10.92
CA PHE A 346 7.17 -21.50 -11.51
C PHE A 346 6.07 -22.03 -10.59
N TYR A 347 6.25 -23.22 -9.99
CA TYR A 347 5.28 -23.81 -9.06
C TYR A 347 4.96 -22.93 -7.84
N ARG A 348 5.94 -22.16 -7.34
CA ARG A 348 5.73 -21.23 -6.23
C ARG A 348 4.77 -20.08 -6.56
N TYR A 349 4.75 -19.63 -7.81
CA TYR A 349 3.89 -18.53 -8.26
C TYR A 349 2.57 -18.99 -8.89
N VAL A 350 2.35 -20.30 -9.06
CA VAL A 350 1.09 -20.85 -9.60
C VAL A 350 -0.14 -20.30 -8.88
N PRO A 351 -0.20 -20.23 -7.53
CA PRO A 351 -1.38 -19.67 -6.86
C PRO A 351 -1.64 -18.20 -7.24
N LEU A 352 -0.59 -17.41 -7.43
CA LEU A 352 -0.71 -16.01 -7.81
C LEU A 352 -1.17 -15.86 -9.26
N ILE A 353 -0.59 -16.62 -10.19
CA ILE A 353 -0.98 -16.61 -11.61
C ILE A 353 -2.44 -17.05 -11.76
N LEU A 354 -2.84 -18.12 -11.07
CA LEU A 354 -4.24 -18.60 -11.09
C LEU A 354 -5.19 -17.58 -10.46
N CYS A 355 -4.83 -16.95 -9.35
CA CYS A 355 -5.64 -15.87 -8.76
C CYS A 355 -5.81 -14.69 -9.74
N LEU A 356 -4.73 -14.27 -10.42
CA LEU A 356 -4.77 -13.21 -11.42
C LEU A 356 -5.61 -13.59 -12.66
N ALA A 357 -5.49 -14.81 -13.14
CA ALA A 357 -6.33 -15.32 -14.21
C ALA A 357 -7.81 -15.35 -13.77
N GLY A 358 -8.09 -15.80 -12.55
CA GLY A 358 -9.43 -15.88 -12.00
C GLY A 358 -10.10 -14.52 -11.83
N ILE A 359 -9.40 -13.53 -11.26
CA ILE A 359 -9.95 -12.17 -11.13
C ILE A 359 -10.12 -11.49 -12.49
N SER A 360 -9.24 -11.77 -13.46
CA SER A 360 -9.37 -11.25 -14.82
C SER A 360 -10.57 -11.85 -15.54
N LEU A 361 -10.72 -13.18 -15.51
CA LEU A 361 -11.88 -13.88 -16.08
C LEU A 361 -13.18 -13.45 -15.41
N TRP A 362 -13.18 -13.32 -14.08
CA TRP A 362 -14.32 -12.83 -13.33
C TRP A 362 -14.64 -11.37 -13.71
N GLY A 363 -13.64 -10.50 -13.83
CA GLY A 363 -13.81 -9.11 -14.24
C GLY A 363 -14.36 -8.96 -15.66
N LEU A 364 -13.88 -9.78 -16.61
CA LEU A 364 -14.37 -9.78 -17.99
C LEU A 364 -15.87 -10.07 -18.09
N THR A 365 -16.44 -10.85 -17.17
CA THR A 365 -17.89 -11.08 -17.15
C THR A 365 -18.70 -9.83 -16.84
N LEU A 366 -18.11 -8.82 -16.18
CA LEU A 366 -18.80 -7.56 -15.87
C LEU A 366 -19.06 -6.74 -17.14
N LEU A 367 -18.33 -7.01 -18.22
CA LEU A 367 -18.54 -6.38 -19.52
C LEU A 367 -19.71 -7.03 -20.29
N SER A 368 -20.22 -8.18 -19.83
CA SER A 368 -21.31 -8.92 -20.49
C SER A 368 -22.61 -8.85 -19.67
N ASN A 369 -23.67 -8.35 -20.30
CA ASN A 369 -24.99 -8.14 -19.67
C ASN A 369 -25.92 -9.37 -19.72
N GLY A 370 -25.45 -10.52 -20.20
CA GLY A 370 -26.29 -11.74 -20.29
C GLY A 370 -26.49 -12.44 -18.93
N SER A 371 -27.62 -13.13 -18.76
CA SER A 371 -27.88 -13.96 -17.55
C SER A 371 -26.82 -15.05 -17.32
N GLY A 372 -26.22 -15.56 -18.40
CA GLY A 372 -25.09 -16.49 -18.34
C GLY A 372 -23.83 -15.91 -17.67
N SER A 373 -23.63 -14.58 -17.72
CA SER A 373 -22.46 -13.94 -17.09
C SER A 373 -22.52 -14.02 -15.57
N GLY A 374 -23.73 -13.91 -14.98
CA GLY A 374 -23.93 -14.07 -13.53
C GLY A 374 -23.62 -15.49 -13.05
N ILE A 375 -24.02 -16.52 -13.80
CA ILE A 375 -23.71 -17.92 -13.48
C ILE A 375 -22.20 -18.16 -13.56
N PHE A 376 -21.56 -17.70 -14.64
CA PHE A 376 -20.12 -17.87 -14.84
C PHE A 376 -19.30 -17.16 -13.75
N ARG A 377 -19.72 -15.96 -13.31
CA ARG A 377 -19.13 -15.28 -12.14
C ARG A 377 -19.12 -16.14 -10.89
N ASN A 378 -20.27 -16.72 -10.57
CA ASN A 378 -20.43 -17.55 -9.37
C ASN A 378 -19.59 -18.83 -9.48
N ILE A 379 -19.51 -19.44 -10.67
CA ILE A 379 -18.65 -20.60 -10.91
C ILE A 379 -17.18 -20.23 -10.66
N ILE A 380 -16.67 -19.16 -11.28
CA ILE A 380 -15.27 -18.74 -11.09
C ILE A 380 -14.98 -18.46 -9.62
N ALA A 381 -15.88 -17.75 -8.93
CA ALA A 381 -15.71 -17.39 -7.52
C ALA A 381 -15.71 -18.61 -6.58
N CYS A 382 -16.28 -19.75 -6.99
CA CYS A 382 -16.26 -21.00 -6.21
C CYS A 382 -14.99 -21.85 -6.40
N ILE A 383 -14.21 -21.62 -7.45
CA ILE A 383 -13.05 -22.46 -7.76
C ILE A 383 -11.90 -22.11 -6.81
N PRO A 384 -11.31 -23.08 -6.08
CA PRO A 384 -10.18 -22.82 -5.21
C PRO A 384 -9.03 -22.13 -5.94
N ILE A 385 -8.35 -21.18 -5.26
CA ILE A 385 -7.28 -20.34 -5.81
C ILE A 385 -7.77 -19.33 -6.85
N LEU A 386 -8.41 -19.77 -7.94
CA LEU A 386 -8.97 -18.91 -9.00
C LEU A 386 -10.00 -17.91 -8.43
N GLY A 387 -10.88 -18.39 -7.56
CA GLY A 387 -11.91 -17.61 -6.88
C GLY A 387 -11.39 -16.69 -5.77
N THR A 388 -10.10 -16.75 -5.40
CA THR A 388 -9.57 -15.96 -4.27
C THR A 388 -9.75 -14.46 -4.49
N GLY A 389 -9.50 -13.96 -5.71
CA GLY A 389 -9.71 -12.55 -6.06
C GLY A 389 -11.17 -12.13 -5.92
N PRO A 390 -12.12 -12.81 -6.59
CA PRO A 390 -13.56 -12.57 -6.41
C PRO A 390 -14.04 -12.66 -4.97
N ILE A 391 -13.53 -13.61 -4.18
CA ILE A 391 -13.86 -13.75 -2.76
C ILE A 391 -13.29 -12.59 -1.93
N LEU A 392 -12.10 -12.09 -2.26
CA LEU A 392 -11.49 -10.93 -1.61
C LEU A 392 -12.35 -9.68 -1.76
N ILE A 393 -12.81 -9.38 -2.96
CA ILE A 393 -13.73 -8.26 -3.24
C ILE A 393 -15.20 -8.61 -2.97
N GLY A 394 -15.46 -9.81 -2.46
CA GLY A 394 -16.79 -10.37 -2.23
C GLY A 394 -17.70 -9.48 -1.39
N PRO A 395 -17.23 -8.79 -0.34
CA PRO A 395 -18.08 -7.87 0.39
C PRO A 395 -18.64 -6.81 -0.55
N ILE A 396 -17.82 -6.08 -1.32
CA ILE A 396 -18.26 -5.01 -2.24
C ILE A 396 -19.31 -5.50 -3.24
N PHE A 397 -19.05 -6.62 -3.91
CA PHE A 397 -19.89 -7.13 -4.99
C PHE A 397 -21.05 -8.03 -4.52
N GLN A 398 -21.08 -8.40 -3.24
CA GLN A 398 -22.17 -9.14 -2.61
C GLN A 398 -22.64 -10.38 -3.40
N PRO A 399 -21.77 -11.36 -3.68
CA PRO A 399 -22.21 -12.61 -4.29
C PRO A 399 -23.15 -13.37 -3.34
N PRO A 400 -23.93 -14.34 -3.85
CA PRO A 400 -24.77 -15.18 -3.01
C PRO A 400 -23.95 -15.89 -1.91
N MET A 401 -24.50 -16.02 -0.68
CA MET A 401 -23.81 -16.70 0.45
C MET A 401 -23.33 -18.10 0.09
N GLY A 402 -24.09 -18.79 -0.77
CA GLY A 402 -23.70 -20.11 -1.28
C GLY A 402 -22.33 -20.12 -1.95
N VAL A 403 -21.91 -19.02 -2.59
CA VAL A 403 -20.59 -18.89 -3.22
C VAL A 403 -19.48 -18.95 -2.18
N PHE A 404 -19.57 -18.17 -1.08
CA PHE A 404 -18.57 -18.22 -0.01
C PHE A 404 -18.49 -19.60 0.63
N LEU A 405 -19.64 -20.22 0.90
CA LEU A 405 -19.71 -21.55 1.50
C LEU A 405 -19.09 -22.63 0.59
N VAL A 406 -19.49 -22.66 -0.69
CA VAL A 406 -18.98 -23.64 -1.66
C VAL A 406 -17.49 -23.44 -1.87
N HIS A 407 -17.03 -22.19 -2.04
CA HIS A 407 -15.60 -21.87 -2.15
C HIS A 407 -14.81 -22.36 -0.93
N ALA A 408 -15.32 -22.10 0.29
CA ALA A 408 -14.69 -22.55 1.52
C ALA A 408 -14.60 -24.08 1.59
N LEU A 409 -15.69 -24.78 1.29
CA LEU A 409 -15.73 -26.25 1.31
C LEU A 409 -14.79 -26.87 0.28
N LEU A 410 -14.80 -26.36 -0.95
CA LEU A 410 -13.90 -26.84 -2.02
C LEU A 410 -12.44 -26.55 -1.69
N THR A 411 -12.14 -25.34 -1.19
CA THR A 411 -10.78 -24.94 -0.80
C THR A 411 -10.26 -25.80 0.34
N PHE A 412 -11.08 -26.05 1.36
CA PHE A 412 -10.74 -26.94 2.47
C PHE A 412 -10.52 -28.39 1.99
N GLY A 413 -11.40 -28.90 1.12
CA GLY A 413 -11.26 -30.20 0.50
C GLY A 413 -9.93 -30.33 -0.28
N CYS A 414 -9.60 -29.34 -1.12
CA CYS A 414 -8.32 -29.29 -1.82
C CYS A 414 -7.12 -29.27 -0.87
N ALA A 415 -7.19 -28.50 0.23
CA ALA A 415 -6.14 -28.46 1.23
C ALA A 415 -5.91 -29.83 1.88
N LEU A 416 -6.99 -30.53 2.26
CA LEU A 416 -6.91 -31.88 2.83
C LEU A 416 -6.33 -32.89 1.84
N VAL A 417 -6.75 -32.82 0.57
CA VAL A 417 -6.22 -33.67 -0.49
C VAL A 417 -4.72 -33.43 -0.68
N LEU A 418 -4.30 -32.17 -0.81
CA LEU A 418 -2.88 -31.82 -0.93
C LEU A 418 -2.05 -32.27 0.27
N LEU A 419 -2.56 -32.07 1.49
CA LEU A 419 -1.89 -32.57 2.69
C LEU A 419 -1.76 -34.08 2.63
N ARG A 420 -2.84 -34.81 2.38
CA ARG A 420 -2.85 -36.29 2.30
C ARG A 420 -1.83 -36.82 1.30
N TYR A 421 -1.77 -36.26 0.09
CA TYR A 421 -0.82 -36.69 -0.95
C TYR A 421 0.64 -36.38 -0.59
N ASN A 422 0.90 -35.33 0.20
CA ASN A 422 2.26 -34.90 0.53
C ASN A 422 2.68 -35.28 1.97
N VAL A 423 1.86 -35.99 2.76
CA VAL A 423 2.18 -36.38 4.16
C VAL A 423 3.54 -37.07 4.26
N ARG A 424 3.84 -38.00 3.35
CA ARG A 424 5.11 -38.75 3.35
C ARG A 424 6.33 -37.83 3.18
N TRP A 425 6.20 -36.82 2.33
CA TRP A 425 7.25 -35.81 2.11
C TRP A 425 7.43 -34.92 3.33
N PHE A 426 6.33 -34.49 3.97
CA PHE A 426 6.40 -33.74 5.22
C PHE A 426 7.03 -34.57 6.36
N ALA A 427 6.69 -35.86 6.44
CA ALA A 427 7.27 -36.78 7.43
C ALA A 427 8.78 -36.96 7.22
N ALA A 428 9.21 -37.22 5.98
CA ALA A 428 10.62 -37.38 5.64
C ALA A 428 11.45 -36.11 5.89
N HIS A 429 10.87 -34.92 5.67
CA HIS A 429 11.56 -33.66 5.96
C HIS A 429 11.73 -33.42 7.46
N LEU A 430 10.72 -33.77 8.27
CA LEU A 430 10.79 -33.68 9.73
C LEU A 430 11.80 -34.68 10.34
N GLU A 431 12.14 -35.75 9.65
CA GLU A 431 13.17 -36.71 10.07
C GLU A 431 14.59 -36.26 9.70
N GLN A 432 14.73 -35.33 8.74
CA GLN A 432 16.03 -34.77 8.32
C GLN A 432 16.44 -33.52 9.12
N LEU A 433 15.51 -32.91 9.85
CA LEU A 433 15.73 -31.77 10.77
C LEU A 433 16.11 -32.24 12.16
#